data_AF-A0A5J4Y9Y0-F1
#
_entry.id   AF-A0A5J4Y9Y0-F1
#
_cell.length_a   1.000
_cell.length_b   1.000
_cell.length_c   1.000
_cell.angle_alpha   90.00
_cell.angle_beta   90.00
_cell.angle_gamma   90.00
#
_symmetry.space_group_name_H-M   'P 1'
#
loop_
_entity.id
_entity.type
_entity.pdbx_description
1 polymer ?
#
loop_
_entity_poly.entity_id
_entity_poly.type
_entity_poly.pdbx_seq_one_letter_code
_entity_poly.pdbx_strand_id
1 'polypeptide(L)'
;MGAKQTAQLIPLCHNIPLDKVSVELSLDSCEQCVHIEANAKTQGHTGVEVEAMVAASMAALTVYDMCKALDKGITIEHIRLEAKTGGKSGDYHRLPNS
;
A
#
# COMPACT_ATOMS: atom_id res chain seq x y z
N MET A 1 -0.62 -7.33 8.11
CA MET A 1 -1.94 -7.14 8.78
C MET A 1 -2.72 -5.95 8.26
N GLY A 2 -2.08 -4.84 7.86
CA GLY A 2 -2.78 -3.58 7.56
C GLY A 2 -3.98 -3.63 6.63
N ALA A 3 -3.87 -4.25 5.45
CA ALA A 3 -4.98 -4.31 4.49
C ALA A 3 -6.28 -4.89 5.11
N LYS A 4 -6.19 -5.90 5.98
CA LYS A 4 -7.36 -6.57 6.58
C LYS A 4 -8.05 -5.72 7.65
N GLN A 5 -7.41 -4.64 8.12
CA GLN A 5 -7.94 -3.73 9.14
C GLN A 5 -8.33 -2.37 8.55
N THR A 6 -8.28 -2.21 7.23
CA THR A 6 -8.53 -0.93 6.54
C THR A 6 -9.87 -0.29 6.93
N ALA A 7 -10.95 -1.08 6.98
CA ALA A 7 -12.28 -0.59 7.38
C ALA A 7 -12.36 -0.08 8.83
N GLN A 8 -11.42 -0.46 9.70
CA GLN A 8 -11.31 0.07 11.07
C GLN A 8 -10.45 1.34 11.13
N LEU A 9 -9.53 1.50 10.17
CA LEU A 9 -8.58 2.62 10.11
C LEU A 9 -9.13 3.81 9.31
N ILE A 10 -9.96 3.56 8.30
CA ILE A 10 -10.46 4.56 7.36
C ILE A 10 -11.97 4.75 7.56
N PRO A 11 -12.45 5.88 8.11
CA PRO A 11 -13.83 6.04 8.61
C PRO A 11 -14.97 5.76 7.62
N LEU A 12 -14.74 5.90 6.31
CA LEU A 12 -15.75 5.73 5.26
C LEU A 12 -15.46 4.54 4.34
N CYS A 13 -14.50 3.69 4.70
CA CYS A 13 -14.18 2.51 3.93
C CYS A 13 -15.17 1.39 4.23
N HIS A 14 -15.60 0.67 3.19
CA HIS A 14 -16.47 -0.48 3.36
C HIS A 14 -15.67 -1.64 3.95
N ASN A 15 -16.32 -2.50 4.74
CA ASN A 15 -15.70 -3.76 5.13
C ASN A 15 -15.73 -4.73 3.95
N ILE A 16 -14.59 -4.95 3.32
CA ILE A 16 -14.44 -5.78 2.11
C ILE A 16 -13.72 -7.09 2.47
N PRO A 17 -14.28 -8.26 2.16
CA PRO A 17 -13.55 -9.51 2.26
C PRO A 17 -12.43 -9.54 1.20
N LEU A 18 -11.19 -9.63 1.67
CA LEU A 18 -10.01 -9.72 0.81
C LEU A 18 -9.65 -11.17 0.53
N ASP A 19 -9.53 -11.50 -0.76
CA ASP A 19 -9.12 -12.84 -1.22
C ASP A 19 -7.60 -13.02 -1.12
N LYS A 20 -6.86 -11.96 -1.45
CA LYS A 20 -5.40 -11.96 -1.44
C LYS A 20 -4.88 -10.59 -1.01
N VAL A 21 -3.83 -10.62 -0.21
CA VAL A 21 -2.97 -9.47 0.10
C VAL A 21 -1.53 -9.95 0.03
N SER A 22 -0.68 -9.24 -0.72
CA SER A 22 0.77 -9.41 -0.68
C SER A 22 1.44 -8.07 -0.45
N VAL A 23 2.58 -8.10 0.24
CA VAL A 23 3.47 -6.96 0.43
C VAL A 23 4.88 -7.45 0.14
N GLU A 24 5.57 -6.76 -0.74
CA GLU A 24 6.92 -7.06 -1.19
C GLU A 24 7.81 -5.86 -0.87
N LEU A 25 9.00 -6.13 -0.35
CA LEU A 25 9.97 -5.11 0.00
C LEU A 25 11.26 -5.41 -0.76
N SER A 26 11.82 -4.40 -1.39
CA SER A 26 13.12 -4.48 -2.06
C SER A 26 14.00 -3.29 -1.65
N LEU A 27 15.29 -3.55 -1.48
CA LEU A 27 16.27 -2.52 -1.18
C LEU A 27 16.82 -1.95 -2.48
N ASP A 28 16.84 -0.63 -2.59
CA ASP A 28 17.50 0.09 -3.66
C ASP A 28 18.75 0.76 -3.13
N SER A 29 19.91 0.19 -3.45
CA SER A 29 21.20 0.74 -3.02
C SER A 29 21.59 2.01 -3.75
N CYS A 30 21.05 2.25 -4.95
CA CYS A 30 21.35 3.43 -5.76
C CYS A 30 20.60 4.64 -5.19
N GLU A 31 19.31 4.49 -4.94
CA GLU A 31 18.45 5.54 -4.37
C GLU A 31 18.46 5.57 -2.83
N GLN A 32 19.19 4.64 -2.20
CA GLN A 32 19.30 4.47 -0.75
C GLN A 32 17.94 4.35 -0.05
N CYS A 33 17.01 3.63 -0.65
CA CYS A 33 15.63 3.54 -0.17
C CYS A 33 15.12 2.09 -0.11
N VAL A 34 13.95 1.92 0.52
CA VAL A 34 13.21 0.66 0.53
C VAL A 34 11.96 0.86 -0.32
N HIS A 35 11.86 0.15 -1.44
CA HIS A 35 10.62 0.10 -2.22
C HIS A 35 9.66 -0.89 -1.58
N ILE A 36 8.40 -0.48 -1.43
CA ILE A 36 7.35 -1.29 -0.83
C ILE A 36 6.20 -1.37 -1.81
N GLU A 37 5.94 -2.55 -2.34
CA GLU A 37 4.80 -2.81 -3.22
C GLU A 37 3.76 -3.63 -2.47
N ALA A 38 2.51 -3.14 -2.44
CA ALA A 38 1.39 -3.85 -1.84
C ALA A 38 0.31 -4.11 -2.87
N ASN A 39 -0.15 -5.35 -2.94
CA ASN A 39 -1.21 -5.79 -3.85
C ASN A 39 -2.37 -6.37 -3.04
N ALA A 40 -3.59 -5.95 -3.35
CA ALA A 40 -4.83 -6.44 -2.74
C ALA A 40 -5.81 -6.91 -3.83
N LYS A 41 -6.57 -7.97 -3.55
CA LYS A 41 -7.59 -8.52 -4.44
C LYS A 41 -8.86 -8.86 -3.67
N THR A 42 -10.00 -8.58 -4.30
CA THR A 42 -11.33 -8.98 -3.84
C THR A 42 -12.21 -9.39 -5.04
N GLN A 43 -13.27 -10.14 -4.77
CA GLN A 43 -14.42 -10.35 -5.67
C GLN A 43 -15.63 -9.49 -5.29
N GLY A 44 -15.45 -8.46 -4.44
CA GLY A 44 -16.49 -7.55 -3.99
C GLY A 44 -16.97 -6.53 -5.02
N HIS A 45 -17.97 -5.73 -4.62
CA HIS A 45 -18.59 -4.70 -5.47
C HIS A 45 -17.89 -3.34 -5.44
N THR A 46 -16.86 -3.18 -4.61
CA THR A 46 -16.04 -1.97 -4.48
C THR A 46 -14.57 -2.33 -4.69
N GLY A 47 -13.79 -1.36 -5.15
CA GLY A 47 -12.35 -1.50 -5.30
C GLY A 47 -11.63 -1.65 -3.96
N VAL A 48 -10.37 -2.07 -4.03
CA VAL A 48 -9.47 -2.32 -2.89
C VAL A 48 -8.23 -1.44 -2.92
N GLU A 49 -8.35 -0.25 -3.54
CA GLU A 49 -7.26 0.71 -3.68
C GLU A 49 -6.72 1.13 -2.31
N VAL A 50 -7.62 1.39 -1.36
CA VAL A 50 -7.26 1.87 -0.04
C VAL A 50 -6.63 0.76 0.81
N GLU A 51 -7.08 -0.49 0.66
CA GLU A 51 -6.50 -1.66 1.34
C GLU A 51 -5.05 -1.89 0.92
N ALA A 52 -4.75 -1.74 -0.37
CA ALA A 52 -3.38 -1.81 -0.88
C ALA A 52 -2.52 -0.66 -0.30
N MET A 53 -3.01 0.58 -0.34
CA MET A 53 -2.29 1.74 0.19
C MET A 53 -2.07 1.66 1.71
N VAL A 54 -3.04 1.17 2.47
CA VAL A 54 -2.89 0.96 3.92
C VAL A 54 -1.87 -0.15 4.23
N ALA A 55 -1.85 -1.23 3.45
CA ALA A 55 -0.82 -2.25 3.60
C ALA A 55 0.59 -1.71 3.36
N ALA A 56 0.79 -0.94 2.29
CA ALA A 56 2.08 -0.29 2.00
C ALA A 56 2.48 0.69 3.13
N SER A 57 1.52 1.52 3.59
CA SER A 57 1.74 2.49 4.67
C SER A 57 2.20 1.83 5.96
N MET A 58 1.54 0.74 6.36
CA MET A 58 1.89 0.03 7.60
C MET A 58 3.22 -0.71 7.48
N ALA A 59 3.55 -1.23 6.29
CA ALA A 59 4.87 -1.81 6.05
C ALA A 59 5.97 -0.75 6.13
N ALA A 60 5.76 0.44 5.53
CA ALA A 60 6.69 1.56 5.64
C ALA A 60 6.89 2.01 7.10
N LEU A 61 5.79 2.14 7.86
CA LEU A 61 5.86 2.46 9.29
C LEU A 61 6.58 1.38 10.10
N THR A 62 6.46 0.10 9.70
CA THR A 62 7.18 -1.01 10.33
C THR A 62 8.68 -0.90 10.06
N VAL A 63 9.08 -0.59 8.82
CA VAL A 63 10.49 -0.34 8.47
C VAL A 63 11.05 0.83 9.28
N TYR A 64 10.32 1.94 9.34
CA TYR A 64 10.69 3.08 10.18
C TYR A 64 10.85 2.65 11.65
N ASP A 65 9.89 1.91 12.20
CA ASP A 65 9.94 1.44 13.59
C ASP A 65 11.18 0.58 13.88
N MET A 66 11.58 -0.27 12.94
CA MET A 66 12.77 -1.11 13.06
C MET A 66 14.08 -0.31 12.94
N CYS A 67 14.10 0.78 12.17
CA CYS A 67 15.32 1.53 11.85
C CYS A 67 15.48 2.84 12.64
N LYS A 68 14.43 3.35 13.29
CA LYS A 68 14.42 4.66 14.00
C LYS A 68 15.49 4.84 15.08
N ALA A 69 16.07 3.76 15.58
CA ALA A 69 17.15 3.80 16.55
C ALA A 69 18.49 4.19 15.90
N LEU A 70 18.67 3.85 14.62
CA LEU A 70 19.88 4.16 13.83
C LEU A 70 19.78 5.55 13.21
N ASP A 71 18.62 5.86 12.63
CA ASP A 71 18.35 7.16 12.03
C ASP A 71 16.88 7.56 12.23
N LYS A 72 16.66 8.75 12.80
CA LYS A 72 15.32 9.33 12.99
C LYS A 72 14.88 10.20 11.81
N GLY A 73 15.78 10.48 10.86
CA GLY A 73 15.54 11.26 9.66
C GLY A 73 14.89 10.48 8.51
N ILE A 74 14.61 9.18 8.70
CA ILE A 74 13.95 8.34 7.70
C ILE A 74 12.59 8.95 7.32
N THR A 75 12.42 9.28 6.04
CA THR A 75 11.17 9.75 5.47
C THR A 75 10.39 8.59 4.84
N ILE A 76 9.06 8.66 4.94
CA ILE A 76 8.16 7.80 4.17
C ILE A 76 7.59 8.66 3.05
N GLU A 77 7.93 8.31 1.82
CA GLU A 77 7.59 9.10 0.64
C GLU A 77 6.70 8.30 -0.31
N HIS A 78 5.91 9.02 -1.10
CA HIS A 78 5.17 8.49 -2.24
C HIS A 78 4.24 7.28 -1.97
N ILE A 79 3.38 7.35 -0.94
CA ILE A 79 2.29 6.38 -0.79
C ILE A 79 1.24 6.63 -1.88
N ARG A 80 1.18 5.77 -2.88
CA ARG A 80 0.37 6.01 -4.08
C ARG A 80 -0.07 4.72 -4.76
N LEU A 81 -1.18 4.80 -5.51
CA LEU A 81 -1.70 3.70 -6.31
C LEU A 81 -0.97 3.62 -7.66
N GLU A 82 -0.32 2.49 -7.96
CA GLU A 82 0.37 2.28 -9.24
C GLU A 82 -0.57 1.71 -10.32
N ALA A 83 -1.40 0.73 -9.95
CA ALA A 83 -2.35 0.12 -10.85
C ALA A 83 -3.60 -0.34 -10.11
N LYS A 84 -4.72 -0.38 -10.82
CA LYS A 84 -5.97 -0.98 -10.37
C LYS A 84 -6.73 -1.51 -11.57
N THR A 85 -7.23 -2.73 -11.48
CA THR A 85 -8.04 -3.35 -12.54
C THR A 85 -9.45 -3.67 -12.07
N GLY A 86 -10.40 -3.70 -12.99
CA GLY A 86 -11.80 -4.06 -12.74
C GLY A 86 -12.66 -2.92 -12.17
N GLY A 87 -13.95 -3.22 -12.00
CA GLY A 87 -14.98 -2.24 -11.64
C GLY A 87 -15.43 -1.37 -12.81
N LYS A 88 -16.47 -0.55 -12.60
CA LYS A 88 -17.12 0.23 -13.68
C LYS A 88 -16.24 1.31 -14.29
N SER A 89 -15.31 1.87 -13.51
CA SER A 89 -14.39 2.93 -13.96
C SER A 89 -13.25 2.41 -14.85
N GLY A 90 -13.18 1.08 -15.07
CA GLY A 90 -12.12 0.46 -15.84
C GLY A 90 -10.78 0.36 -15.09
N ASP A 91 -9.77 0.00 -15.88
CA ASP A 91 -8.41 -0.19 -15.43
C ASP A 91 -7.67 1.16 -15.37
N TYR A 92 -6.86 1.32 -14.33
CA TYR A 92 -6.03 2.48 -14.08
C TYR A 92 -4.58 2.03 -13.99
N HIS A 93 -3.70 2.79 -14.64
CA HIS A 93 -2.25 2.68 -14.50
C HIS A 93 -1.67 4.09 -14.36
N ARG A 94 -0.80 4.28 -13.36
CA ARG A 94 -0.09 5.54 -13.16
C ARG A 94 0.79 5.84 -14.37
N LEU A 95 0.73 7.08 -14.85
CA LEU A 95 1.65 7.53 -15.89
C LEU A 95 3.02 7.86 -15.25
N PRO A 96 4.13 7.59 -15.96
CA PRO A 96 5.49 7.67 -15.41
C PRO A 96 5.90 9.01 -14.76
N ASN A 97 5.17 10.10 -15.01
CA ASN A 97 5.48 11.45 -14.55
C ASN A 97 4.34 12.10 -13.74
N SER A 98 3.57 11.31 -12.97
CA SER A 98 2.38 11.79 -12.20
C SER A 98 2.59 11.81 -10.69
#